data_AF-A0A1I2KMB5-F1
#
_entry.id   AF-A0A1I2KMB5-F1
#
_cell.length_a   1.000
_cell.length_b   1.000
_cell.length_c   1.000
_cell.angle_alpha   90.00
_cell.angle_beta   90.00
_cell.angle_gamma   90.00
#
_symmetry.space_group_name_H-M   'P 1'
#
loop_
_entity.id
_entity.type
_entity.pdbx_description
1 polymer ?
#
loop_
_entity_poly.entity_id
_entity_poly.type
_entity_poly.pdbx_seq_one_letter_code
_entity_poly.pdbx_strand_id
1 'polypeptide(L)'
;MVLAIMYLISWKKKNISVKMLVKAVIAQFLIAVILVKVPAGRYVVSKVSDAVTSVINCGQDGLSFVFGSLADSTAAAGSVFAIQVLGNIVFLSALVSFLYYIGILGFVVKWIGKAVGKLMGTSEVESFVAVANMFLGQTDSPMPVGSIMVAKMLLPQTEEVREAGSVKMDNKGNNTNVIEAVAEGAVTGMQMALSIGTSPVAMVALVAAVNKLLGVCGISLQQVFSYVFAPFGFFLGLDPSEILLEGNLLGSKLVLNEFVAFQQLGGMISSMDYRTGMIFAISLCGFANFSSLGICVSGIAVLCPEKKSTLARLVFKAMLGGVAASLISAMTVGLVTLC
;
A
#
# COMPACT_ATOMS: atom_id res chain seq x y z
N MET A 1 -10.67 12.46 -13.51
CA MET A 1 -10.57 13.39 -12.37
C MET A 1 -9.23 13.32 -11.62
N VAL A 2 -8.83 12.16 -11.07
CA VAL A 2 -7.61 12.04 -10.24
C VAL A 2 -6.35 12.58 -10.93
N LEU A 3 -6.12 12.20 -12.19
CA LEU A 3 -4.98 12.68 -12.98
C LEU A 3 -4.97 14.21 -13.15
N ALA A 4 -6.15 14.85 -13.25
CA ALA A 4 -6.25 16.30 -13.35
C ALA A 4 -5.85 16.98 -12.03
N ILE A 5 -6.26 16.41 -10.89
CA ILE A 5 -5.83 16.89 -9.57
C ILE A 5 -4.31 16.75 -9.43
N MET A 6 -3.74 15.60 -9.81
CA MET A 6 -2.28 15.38 -9.79
C MET A 6 -1.53 16.39 -10.67
N TYR A 7 -2.06 16.71 -11.86
CA TYR A 7 -1.52 17.76 -12.71
C TYR A 7 -1.57 19.14 -12.03
N LEU A 8 -2.66 19.48 -11.35
CA LEU A 8 -2.82 20.78 -10.68
C LEU A 8 -1.83 20.98 -9.53
N ILE A 9 -1.53 19.93 -8.75
CA ILE A 9 -0.62 19.99 -7.59
C ILE A 9 0.85 19.68 -7.94
N SER A 10 1.13 19.33 -9.20
CA SER A 10 2.48 19.07 -9.70
C SER A 10 3.43 20.24 -9.50
N TRP A 11 4.69 19.95 -9.15
CA TRP A 11 5.74 20.95 -8.98
C TRP A 11 6.19 21.59 -10.30
N LYS A 12 6.19 20.83 -11.40
CA LYS A 12 6.70 21.28 -12.70
C LYS A 12 5.80 20.79 -13.85
N LYS A 13 4.60 21.39 -13.96
CA LYS A 13 3.53 20.99 -14.91
C LYS A 13 4.01 20.84 -16.37
N LYS A 14 4.90 21.72 -16.83
CA LYS A 14 5.42 21.73 -18.21
C LYS A 14 6.35 20.55 -18.53
N ASN A 15 6.91 19.88 -17.52
CA ASN A 15 7.87 18.80 -17.67
C ASN A 15 7.24 17.41 -17.58
N ILE A 16 5.92 17.31 -17.44
CA ILE A 16 5.22 16.03 -17.37
C ILE A 16 5.32 15.32 -18.73
N SER A 17 5.89 14.12 -18.73
CA SER A 17 5.98 13.29 -19.93
C SER A 17 4.63 12.64 -20.24
N VAL A 18 3.86 13.25 -21.15
CA VAL A 18 2.57 12.72 -21.62
C VAL A 18 2.73 11.33 -22.23
N LYS A 19 3.84 11.07 -22.93
CA LYS A 19 4.15 9.75 -23.51
C LYS A 19 4.23 8.66 -22.43
N MET A 20 4.89 8.94 -21.31
CA MET A 20 4.98 7.99 -20.19
C MET A 20 3.62 7.84 -19.50
N LEU A 21 2.89 8.95 -19.29
CA LEU A 21 1.56 8.92 -18.68
C LEU A 21 0.58 8.03 -19.47
N VAL A 22 0.54 8.18 -20.80
CA VAL A 22 -0.33 7.37 -21.66
C VAL A 22 0.07 5.90 -21.62
N LYS A 23 1.38 5.58 -21.70
CA LYS A 23 1.87 4.20 -21.57
C LYS A 23 1.48 3.57 -20.24
N ALA A 24 1.59 4.33 -19.15
CA ALA A 24 1.27 3.86 -17.81
C ALA A 24 -0.22 3.55 -17.64
N VAL A 25 -1.10 4.45 -18.10
CA VAL A 25 -2.55 4.23 -18.07
C VAL A 25 -2.95 3.01 -18.91
N ILE A 26 -2.40 2.88 -20.13
CA ILE A 26 -2.67 1.72 -20.99
C ILE A 26 -2.18 0.43 -20.33
N ALA A 27 -0.95 0.41 -19.82
CA ALA A 27 -0.41 -0.78 -19.18
C ALA A 27 -1.21 -1.17 -17.93
N GLN A 28 -1.58 -0.19 -17.10
CA GLN A 28 -2.40 -0.43 -15.92
C GLN A 28 -3.77 -0.99 -16.28
N PHE A 29 -4.40 -0.46 -17.33
CA PHE A 29 -5.66 -0.99 -17.84
C PHE A 29 -5.52 -2.42 -18.38
N LEU A 30 -4.48 -2.70 -19.18
CA LEU A 30 -4.22 -4.05 -19.70
C LEU A 30 -3.96 -5.06 -18.58
N ILE A 31 -3.16 -4.69 -17.56
CA ILE A 31 -2.92 -5.52 -16.38
C ILE A 31 -4.23 -5.81 -15.66
N ALA A 32 -5.07 -4.79 -15.44
CA ALA A 32 -6.37 -4.98 -14.80
C ALA A 32 -7.29 -5.91 -15.61
N VAL A 33 -7.37 -5.75 -16.94
CA VAL A 33 -8.14 -6.65 -17.82
C VAL A 33 -7.65 -8.09 -17.71
N ILE A 34 -6.33 -8.30 -17.75
CA ILE A 34 -5.74 -9.64 -17.64
C ILE A 34 -6.11 -10.25 -16.29
N LEU A 35 -5.92 -9.54 -15.18
CA LEU A 35 -6.12 -10.10 -13.84
C LEU A 35 -7.59 -10.31 -13.48
N VAL A 36 -8.50 -9.43 -13.93
CA VAL A 36 -9.89 -9.40 -13.46
C VAL A 36 -10.87 -10.01 -14.46
N LYS A 37 -10.64 -9.84 -15.77
CA LYS A 37 -11.62 -10.25 -16.80
C LYS A 37 -11.23 -11.56 -17.50
N VAL A 38 -9.94 -11.76 -17.77
CA VAL A 38 -9.46 -12.96 -18.48
C VAL A 38 -9.54 -14.18 -17.55
N PRO A 39 -10.20 -15.29 -17.95
CA PRO A 39 -10.33 -16.50 -17.12
C PRO A 39 -8.99 -17.05 -16.63
N ALA A 40 -7.99 -17.08 -17.53
CA ALA A 40 -6.64 -17.51 -17.17
C ALA A 40 -6.00 -16.61 -16.10
N GLY A 41 -6.20 -15.29 -16.17
CA GLY A 41 -5.68 -14.37 -15.17
C GLY A 41 -6.37 -14.52 -13.82
N ARG A 42 -7.71 -14.66 -13.79
CA ARG A 42 -8.46 -14.96 -12.56
C ARG A 42 -8.01 -16.27 -11.92
N TYR A 43 -7.76 -17.30 -12.74
CA TYR A 43 -7.22 -18.57 -12.26
C TYR A 43 -5.85 -18.40 -11.61
N VAL A 44 -4.93 -17.65 -12.26
CA VAL A 44 -3.61 -17.36 -11.70
C VAL A 44 -3.73 -16.57 -10.39
N VAL A 45 -4.56 -15.53 -10.34
CA VAL A 45 -4.80 -14.74 -9.12
C VAL A 45 -5.32 -15.63 -8.00
N SER A 46 -6.33 -16.46 -8.26
CA SER A 46 -6.87 -17.41 -7.27
C SER A 46 -5.80 -18.35 -6.75
N LYS A 47 -4.96 -18.93 -7.62
CA LYS A 47 -3.89 -19.84 -7.19
C LYS A 47 -2.81 -19.15 -6.37
N VAL A 48 -2.47 -17.91 -6.71
CA VAL A 48 -1.55 -17.10 -5.91
C VAL A 48 -2.18 -16.77 -4.55
N SER A 49 -3.46 -16.39 -4.52
CA SER A 49 -4.20 -16.15 -3.28
C SER A 49 -4.24 -17.39 -2.38
N ASP A 50 -4.57 -18.56 -2.92
CA ASP A 50 -4.59 -19.83 -2.17
C ASP A 50 -3.22 -20.16 -1.56
N ALA A 51 -2.15 -19.94 -2.31
CA ALA A 51 -0.78 -20.14 -1.85
C ALA A 51 -0.40 -19.15 -0.73
N VAL A 52 -0.75 -17.86 -0.88
CA VAL A 52 -0.51 -16.84 0.15
C VAL A 52 -1.31 -17.16 1.42
N THR A 53 -2.58 -17.55 1.30
CA THR A 53 -3.41 -17.98 2.43
C THR A 53 -2.80 -19.19 3.14
N SER A 54 -2.28 -20.17 2.39
CA SER A 54 -1.61 -21.34 2.96
C SER A 54 -0.38 -20.94 3.78
N VAL A 55 0.41 -19.99 3.29
CA VAL A 55 1.57 -19.44 4.00
C VAL A 55 1.14 -18.67 5.26
N ILE A 56 0.09 -17.85 5.19
CA ILE A 56 -0.44 -17.13 6.36
C ILE A 56 -0.92 -18.11 7.42
N ASN A 57 -1.54 -19.23 7.02
CA ASN A 57 -1.98 -20.27 7.95
C ASN A 57 -0.81 -20.93 8.69
N CYS A 58 0.37 -21.08 8.07
CA CYS A 58 1.57 -21.52 8.80
C CYS A 58 2.00 -20.54 9.89
N GLY A 59 1.78 -19.23 9.68
CA GLY A 59 2.00 -18.21 10.72
C GLY A 59 1.10 -18.39 11.93
N GLN A 60 -0.14 -18.86 11.74
CA GLN A 60 -1.07 -19.11 12.84
C GLN A 60 -0.61 -20.22 13.79
N ASP A 61 0.10 -21.24 13.30
CA ASP A 61 0.69 -22.27 14.17
C ASP A 61 1.70 -21.65 15.15
N GLY A 62 2.53 -20.74 14.67
CA GLY A 62 3.48 -19.99 15.50
C GLY A 62 2.79 -19.08 16.52
N LEU A 63 1.72 -18.40 16.11
CA LEU A 63 0.93 -17.56 17.02
C LEU A 63 0.21 -18.39 18.09
N SER A 64 -0.36 -19.52 17.72
CA SER A 64 -1.05 -20.43 18.63
C SER A 64 -0.08 -21.04 19.65
N PHE A 65 1.15 -21.35 19.25
CA PHE A 65 2.20 -21.79 20.15
C PHE A 65 2.58 -20.72 21.19
N VAL A 66 2.76 -19.47 20.77
CA VAL A 66 3.22 -18.38 21.67
C VAL A 66 2.10 -17.81 22.54
N PHE A 67 0.91 -17.62 21.98
CA PHE A 67 -0.19 -16.88 22.62
C PHE A 67 -1.39 -17.76 23.02
N GLY A 68 -1.38 -19.05 22.70
CA GLY A 68 -2.45 -19.98 23.06
C GLY A 68 -3.83 -19.53 22.56
N SER A 69 -4.82 -19.55 23.45
CA SER A 69 -6.20 -19.18 23.12
C SER A 69 -6.39 -17.70 22.72
N LEU A 70 -5.41 -16.82 22.97
CA LEU A 70 -5.48 -15.43 22.51
C LEU A 70 -5.20 -15.30 21.00
N ALA A 71 -4.59 -16.31 20.38
CA ALA A 71 -4.42 -16.38 18.93
C ALA A 71 -5.69 -16.91 18.23
N ASP A 72 -6.62 -17.51 18.96
CA ASP A 72 -7.85 -18.10 18.41
C ASP A 72 -8.94 -17.03 18.24
N SER A 73 -9.31 -16.78 16.97
CA SER A 73 -10.38 -15.85 16.61
C SER A 73 -11.78 -16.25 17.09
N THR A 74 -11.98 -17.51 17.48
CA THR A 74 -13.25 -18.07 17.96
C THR A 74 -13.36 -18.10 19.48
N ALA A 75 -12.27 -17.77 20.20
CA ALA A 75 -12.27 -17.68 21.65
C ALA A 75 -13.13 -16.51 22.15
N ALA A 76 -13.44 -16.49 23.45
CA ALA A 76 -14.27 -15.45 24.07
C ALA A 76 -13.72 -14.02 23.91
N ALA A 77 -12.41 -13.88 23.70
CA ALA A 77 -11.76 -12.60 23.42
C ALA A 77 -11.96 -12.10 21.97
N GLY A 78 -12.46 -12.96 21.08
CA GLY A 78 -12.57 -12.70 19.65
C GLY A 78 -11.22 -12.52 18.96
N SER A 79 -11.21 -11.89 17.79
CA SER A 79 -9.98 -11.58 17.06
C SER A 79 -9.20 -10.46 17.75
N VAL A 80 -8.12 -10.81 18.45
CA VAL A 80 -7.22 -9.84 19.08
C VAL A 80 -6.25 -9.29 18.04
N PHE A 81 -6.50 -8.07 17.57
CA PHE A 81 -5.70 -7.37 16.56
C PHE A 81 -4.18 -7.45 16.82
N ALA A 82 -3.75 -7.17 18.05
CA ALA A 82 -2.34 -7.13 18.43
C ALA A 82 -1.63 -8.49 18.35
N ILE A 83 -2.37 -9.59 18.35
CA ILE A 83 -1.82 -10.95 18.31
C ILE A 83 -1.91 -11.49 16.89
N GLN A 84 -3.12 -11.52 16.33
CA GLN A 84 -3.36 -12.16 15.03
C GLN A 84 -2.80 -11.33 13.87
N VAL A 85 -3.05 -10.02 13.85
CA VAL A 85 -2.61 -9.17 12.74
C VAL A 85 -1.15 -8.81 12.89
N LEU A 86 -0.77 -8.24 14.04
CA LEU A 86 0.62 -7.79 14.25
C LEU A 86 1.59 -8.95 14.40
N GLY A 87 1.18 -10.08 14.99
CA GLY A 87 2.01 -11.26 15.08
C GLY A 87 2.32 -11.88 13.71
N ASN A 88 1.35 -11.86 12.78
CA ASN A 88 1.59 -12.30 11.41
C ASN A 88 2.58 -11.41 10.66
N ILE A 89 2.73 -10.13 11.01
CA ILE A 89 3.77 -9.25 10.44
C ILE A 89 5.17 -9.77 10.80
N VAL A 90 5.36 -10.28 12.02
CA VAL A 90 6.63 -10.86 12.47
C VAL A 90 7.01 -12.07 11.63
N PHE A 91 6.05 -13.00 11.45
CA PHE A 91 6.23 -14.18 10.61
C PHE A 91 6.52 -13.81 9.15
N LEU A 92 5.71 -12.93 8.55
CA LEU A 92 5.89 -12.51 7.16
C LEU A 92 7.24 -11.82 6.95
N SER A 93 7.70 -11.00 7.90
CA SER A 93 9.02 -10.35 7.81
C SER A 93 10.16 -11.37 7.87
N ALA A 94 10.07 -12.37 8.74
CA ALA A 94 11.03 -13.47 8.79
C ALA A 94 11.06 -14.28 7.48
N LEU A 95 9.88 -14.55 6.90
CA LEU A 95 9.75 -15.24 5.61
C LEU A 95 10.31 -14.40 4.46
N VAL A 96 10.02 -13.11 4.41
CA VAL A 96 10.58 -12.19 3.42
C VAL A 96 12.10 -12.18 3.50
N SER A 97 12.68 -12.06 4.70
CA SER A 97 14.14 -12.12 4.88
C SER A 97 14.73 -13.47 4.45
N PHE A 98 14.04 -14.58 4.71
CA PHE A 98 14.42 -15.89 4.21
C PHE A 98 14.46 -15.95 2.68
N LEU A 99 13.34 -15.59 2.03
CA LEU A 99 13.20 -15.60 0.56
C LEU A 99 14.19 -14.65 -0.11
N TYR A 100 14.53 -13.58 0.59
CA TYR A 100 15.53 -12.63 0.18
C TYR A 100 16.95 -13.22 0.28
N TYR A 101 17.31 -13.82 1.41
CA TYR A 101 18.60 -14.49 1.62
C TYR A 101 18.92 -15.52 0.54
N ILE A 102 17.96 -16.40 0.24
CA ILE A 102 18.12 -17.45 -0.79
C ILE A 102 18.06 -16.90 -2.23
N GLY A 103 17.74 -15.62 -2.41
CA GLY A 103 17.78 -14.92 -3.70
C GLY A 103 16.51 -15.03 -4.55
N ILE A 104 15.45 -15.72 -4.08
CA ILE A 104 14.18 -15.82 -4.81
C ILE A 104 13.55 -14.43 -4.96
N LEU A 105 13.44 -13.68 -3.86
CA LEU A 105 12.79 -12.37 -3.90
C LEU A 105 13.59 -11.37 -4.73
N GLY A 106 14.91 -11.35 -4.57
CA GLY A 106 15.80 -10.51 -5.37
C GLY A 106 15.71 -10.80 -6.88
N PHE A 107 15.55 -12.07 -7.26
CA PHE A 107 15.31 -12.46 -8.65
C PHE A 107 13.98 -11.91 -9.18
N VAL A 108 12.88 -12.09 -8.43
CA VAL A 108 11.55 -11.61 -8.81
C VAL A 108 11.53 -10.08 -8.97
N VAL A 109 12.03 -9.36 -7.96
CA VAL A 109 12.09 -7.89 -7.96
C VAL A 109 12.93 -7.37 -9.13
N LYS A 110 14.06 -8.00 -9.44
CA LYS A 110 14.90 -7.59 -10.58
C LYS A 110 14.17 -7.71 -11.91
N TRP A 111 13.46 -8.81 -12.16
CA TRP A 111 12.78 -9.03 -13.43
C TRP A 111 11.57 -8.11 -13.60
N ILE A 112 10.74 -7.98 -12.55
CA ILE A 112 9.60 -7.07 -12.58
C ILE A 112 10.09 -5.62 -12.68
N GLY A 113 11.12 -5.24 -11.92
CA GLY A 113 11.76 -3.91 -11.98
C GLY A 113 12.28 -3.55 -13.37
N LYS A 114 12.95 -4.48 -14.06
CA LYS A 114 13.38 -4.28 -15.45
C LYS A 114 12.21 -4.14 -16.42
N ALA A 115 11.16 -4.96 -16.26
CA ALA A 115 9.97 -4.88 -17.10
C ALA A 115 9.25 -3.53 -16.93
N VAL A 116 9.04 -3.12 -15.68
CA VAL A 116 8.43 -1.82 -15.33
C VAL A 116 9.30 -0.67 -15.81
N GLY A 117 10.61 -0.71 -15.59
CA GLY A 117 11.54 0.33 -16.02
C GLY A 117 11.58 0.51 -17.54
N LYS A 118 11.61 -0.59 -18.29
CA LYS A 118 11.54 -0.57 -19.76
C LYS A 118 10.21 -0.01 -20.26
N LEU A 119 9.11 -0.35 -19.61
CA LEU A 119 7.77 0.13 -19.95
C LEU A 119 7.64 1.64 -19.68
N MET A 120 8.07 2.08 -18.50
CA MET A 120 7.89 3.45 -17.99
C MET A 120 8.97 4.43 -18.47
N GLY A 121 10.12 3.93 -18.93
CA GLY A 121 11.28 4.77 -19.26
C GLY A 121 11.89 5.43 -18.02
N THR A 122 11.78 4.78 -16.86
CA THR A 122 12.35 5.21 -15.58
C THR A 122 13.71 4.57 -15.33
N SER A 123 14.47 5.12 -14.37
CA SER A 123 15.78 4.56 -14.03
C SER A 123 15.65 3.14 -13.47
N GLU A 124 16.72 2.34 -13.59
CA GLU A 124 16.74 0.99 -13.02
C GLU A 124 16.50 1.03 -11.51
N VAL A 125 17.13 1.98 -10.79
CA VAL A 125 16.96 2.18 -9.35
C VAL A 125 15.51 2.51 -8.99
N GLU A 126 14.88 3.47 -9.68
CA GLU A 126 13.52 3.89 -9.37
C GLU A 126 12.51 2.75 -9.58
N SER A 127 12.65 2.05 -10.69
CA SER A 127 11.76 0.94 -11.06
C SER A 127 11.96 -0.25 -10.13
N PHE A 128 13.22 -0.51 -9.76
CA PHE A 128 13.56 -1.54 -8.80
C PHE A 128 13.00 -1.22 -7.41
N VAL A 129 13.17 0.00 -6.89
CA VAL A 129 12.64 0.41 -5.59
C VAL A 129 11.11 0.37 -5.57
N ALA A 130 10.45 0.85 -6.63
CA ALA A 130 8.99 0.79 -6.73
C ALA A 130 8.44 -0.65 -6.67
N VAL A 131 9.16 -1.61 -7.25
CA VAL A 131 8.80 -3.03 -7.23
C VAL A 131 9.21 -3.70 -5.91
N ALA A 132 10.38 -3.38 -5.36
CA ALA A 132 10.85 -3.92 -4.09
C ALA A 132 9.90 -3.56 -2.97
N ASN A 133 9.39 -2.32 -2.98
CA ASN A 133 8.41 -1.84 -2.01
C ASN A 133 7.16 -2.73 -1.98
N MET A 134 6.68 -3.26 -3.12
CA MET A 134 5.54 -4.20 -3.14
C MET A 134 5.68 -5.41 -2.21
N PHE A 135 6.91 -5.80 -1.85
CA PHE A 135 7.21 -6.98 -1.02
C PHE A 135 7.82 -6.63 0.35
N LEU A 136 8.57 -5.53 0.44
CA LEU A 136 9.38 -5.16 1.62
C LEU A 136 8.71 -4.08 2.49
N GLY A 137 7.43 -3.81 2.26
CA GLY A 137 6.69 -2.59 2.56
C GLY A 137 7.00 -1.76 3.81
N GLN A 138 7.23 -0.46 3.56
CA GLN A 138 6.80 0.66 4.42
C GLN A 138 5.99 1.73 3.64
N THR A 139 5.78 1.58 2.32
CA THR A 139 5.24 2.63 1.43
C THR A 139 4.48 2.10 0.22
N ASP A 140 3.45 1.29 0.40
CA ASP A 140 2.97 0.50 -0.74
C ASP A 140 1.68 0.98 -1.38
N SER A 141 1.71 0.92 -2.70
CA SER A 141 0.59 0.79 -3.62
C SER A 141 0.83 -0.53 -4.37
N PRO A 142 -0.18 -1.40 -4.52
CA PRO A 142 -0.03 -2.75 -5.09
C PRO A 142 0.34 -2.75 -6.59
N MET A 143 0.26 -1.59 -7.25
CA MET A 143 0.52 -1.44 -8.67
C MET A 143 1.69 -0.47 -8.91
N PRO A 144 2.91 -0.96 -9.20
CA PRO A 144 4.12 -0.12 -9.30
C PRO A 144 4.06 0.84 -10.49
N VAL A 145 3.35 0.45 -11.56
CA VAL A 145 3.09 1.32 -12.72
C VAL A 145 2.30 2.57 -12.29
N GLY A 146 1.28 2.39 -11.45
CA GLY A 146 0.44 3.47 -10.95
C GLY A 146 1.18 4.42 -10.02
N SER A 147 2.01 3.89 -9.11
CA SER A 147 2.81 4.70 -8.19
C SER A 147 3.89 5.52 -8.92
N ILE A 148 4.60 4.92 -9.87
CA ILE A 148 5.60 5.62 -10.71
C ILE A 148 4.91 6.70 -11.55
N MET A 149 3.77 6.38 -12.17
CA MET A 149 3.00 7.34 -12.95
C MET A 149 2.65 8.58 -12.12
N VAL A 150 2.08 8.39 -10.94
CA VAL A 150 1.70 9.51 -10.06
C VAL A 150 2.92 10.26 -9.55
N ALA A 151 3.99 9.56 -9.15
CA ALA A 151 5.23 10.17 -8.69
C ALA A 151 5.84 11.10 -9.76
N LYS A 152 5.90 10.63 -11.02
CA LYS A 152 6.41 11.40 -12.16
C LYS A 152 5.46 12.50 -12.63
N MET A 153 4.17 12.42 -12.33
CA MET A 153 3.25 13.54 -12.52
C MET A 153 3.49 14.63 -11.47
N LEU A 154 3.66 14.24 -10.20
CA LEU A 154 3.85 15.17 -9.09
C LEU A 154 5.21 15.87 -9.15
N LEU A 155 6.27 15.11 -9.41
CA LEU A 155 7.63 15.60 -9.51
C LEU A 155 8.29 15.02 -10.77
N PRO A 156 8.06 15.63 -11.94
CA PRO A 156 8.66 15.18 -13.18
C PRO A 156 10.19 15.26 -13.14
N GLN A 157 10.84 14.27 -13.75
CA GLN A 157 12.30 14.24 -13.83
C GLN A 157 12.79 15.38 -14.74
N THR A 158 13.61 16.28 -14.20
CA THR A 158 14.24 17.36 -14.97
C THR A 158 15.76 17.26 -15.04
N GLU A 159 16.36 16.47 -14.17
CA GLU A 159 17.80 16.28 -14.08
C GLU A 159 18.18 14.99 -14.80
N GLU A 160 19.40 14.93 -15.35
CA GLU A 160 19.92 13.68 -15.90
C GLU A 160 20.08 12.63 -14.81
N VAL A 161 19.66 11.41 -15.12
CA VAL A 161 19.81 10.29 -14.21
C VAL A 161 21.27 9.88 -14.19
N ARG A 162 21.91 9.98 -13.02
CA ARG A 162 23.22 9.36 -12.78
C ARG A 162 22.98 7.87 -12.57
N GLU A 163 23.20 7.05 -13.60
CA GLU A 163 23.06 5.60 -13.47
C GLU A 163 24.18 5.02 -12.61
N ALA A 164 23.81 4.38 -11.50
CA ALA A 164 24.73 3.64 -10.65
C ALA A 164 24.83 2.18 -11.13
N GLY A 165 25.38 1.93 -12.32
CA GLY A 165 25.61 0.58 -12.86
C GLY A 165 24.37 -0.34 -12.82
N SER A 166 24.57 -1.66 -12.95
CA SER A 166 23.47 -2.61 -12.77
C SER A 166 23.07 -2.69 -11.30
N VAL A 167 21.84 -2.33 -10.98
CA VAL A 167 21.33 -2.42 -9.60
C VAL A 167 21.24 -3.89 -9.20
N LYS A 168 22.14 -4.31 -8.31
CA LYS A 168 22.09 -5.64 -7.70
C LYS A 168 21.97 -5.42 -6.20
N MET A 169 20.83 -5.81 -5.65
CA MET A 169 20.62 -5.72 -4.21
C MET A 169 21.37 -6.89 -3.55
N ASP A 170 22.13 -6.59 -2.50
CA ASP A 170 22.84 -7.61 -1.73
C ASP A 170 21.80 -8.50 -1.07
N ASN A 171 21.76 -9.77 -1.47
CA ASN A 171 20.76 -10.72 -1.00
C ASN A 171 21.12 -11.30 0.36
N LYS A 172 22.41 -11.33 0.73
CA LYS A 172 22.85 -11.83 2.04
C LYS A 172 22.90 -10.71 3.08
N GLY A 173 23.17 -9.48 2.65
CA GLY A 173 23.40 -8.37 3.58
C GLY A 173 24.52 -8.72 4.55
N ASN A 174 24.30 -8.46 5.84
CA ASN A 174 25.26 -8.82 6.89
C ASN A 174 25.06 -10.23 7.48
N ASN A 175 24.15 -11.03 6.91
CA ASN A 175 23.83 -12.35 7.46
C ASN A 175 24.81 -13.43 6.99
N THR A 176 25.37 -14.17 7.93
CA THR A 176 26.30 -15.28 7.71
C THR A 176 25.57 -16.49 7.13
N ASN A 177 24.37 -16.78 7.62
CA ASN A 177 23.58 -17.94 7.23
C ASN A 177 22.07 -17.64 7.19
N VAL A 178 21.30 -18.60 6.67
CA VAL A 178 19.84 -18.50 6.51
C VAL A 178 19.13 -18.26 7.85
N ILE A 179 19.57 -18.91 8.92
CA ILE A 179 18.94 -18.82 10.24
C ILE A 179 19.11 -17.40 10.81
N GLU A 180 20.28 -16.80 10.62
CA GLU A 180 20.55 -15.42 10.99
C GLU A 180 19.61 -14.46 10.25
N ALA A 181 19.42 -14.64 8.93
CA ALA A 181 18.50 -13.82 8.14
C ALA A 181 17.03 -13.95 8.59
N VAL A 182 16.59 -15.16 8.93
CA VAL A 182 15.24 -15.41 9.49
C VAL A 182 15.09 -14.69 10.83
N ALA A 183 16.08 -14.81 11.72
CA ALA A 183 16.07 -14.18 13.04
C ALA A 183 16.07 -12.65 12.95
N GLU A 184 16.93 -12.07 12.10
CA GLU A 184 16.95 -10.62 11.84
C GLU A 184 15.64 -10.13 11.23
N GLY A 185 15.06 -10.91 10.30
CA GLY A 185 13.74 -10.65 9.74
C GLY A 185 12.62 -10.65 10.78
N ALA A 186 12.66 -11.59 11.73
CA ALA A 186 11.70 -11.63 12.84
C ALA A 186 11.85 -10.40 13.76
N VAL A 187 13.08 -9.99 14.09
CA VAL A 187 13.33 -8.78 14.90
C VAL A 187 12.84 -7.52 14.16
N THR A 188 13.12 -7.41 12.87
CA THR A 188 12.63 -6.31 12.03
C THR A 188 11.10 -6.30 12.01
N GLY A 189 10.48 -7.47 11.82
CA GLY A 189 9.03 -7.62 11.86
C GLY A 189 8.41 -7.25 13.20
N MET A 190 9.08 -7.54 14.32
CA MET A 190 8.65 -7.12 15.65
C MET A 190 8.69 -5.60 15.81
N GLN A 191 9.73 -4.93 15.31
CA GLN A 191 9.80 -3.47 15.32
C GLN A 191 8.72 -2.83 14.43
N MET A 192 8.44 -3.43 13.27
CA MET A 192 7.34 -3.03 12.39
C MET A 192 5.99 -3.22 13.10
N ALA A 193 5.75 -4.39 13.68
CA ALA A 193 4.55 -4.70 14.44
C ALA A 193 4.32 -3.72 15.59
N LEU A 194 5.37 -3.36 16.34
CA LEU A 194 5.28 -2.38 17.42
C LEU A 194 4.94 -0.98 16.88
N SER A 195 5.59 -0.55 15.81
CA SER A 195 5.37 0.76 15.19
C SER A 195 3.95 0.87 14.61
N ILE A 196 3.51 -0.18 13.91
CA ILE A 196 2.18 -0.31 13.31
C ILE A 196 1.11 -0.46 14.38
N GLY A 197 1.36 -1.17 15.48
CA GLY A 197 0.39 -1.34 16.57
C GLY A 197 0.23 -0.07 17.42
N THR A 198 1.32 0.69 17.61
CA THR A 198 1.31 1.89 18.46
C THR A 198 0.77 3.12 17.71
N SER A 199 1.03 3.25 16.40
CA SER A 199 0.59 4.43 15.64
C SER A 199 -0.94 4.64 15.61
N PRO A 200 -1.81 3.62 15.48
CA PRO A 200 -3.26 3.76 15.61
C PRO A 200 -3.66 4.26 16.99
N VAL A 201 -2.99 3.85 18.08
CA VAL A 201 -3.34 4.31 19.44
C VAL A 201 -3.22 5.83 19.53
N ALA A 202 -2.09 6.37 19.09
CA ALA A 202 -1.87 7.82 19.06
C ALA A 202 -2.84 8.53 18.11
N MET A 203 -3.01 8.00 16.89
CA MET A 203 -3.83 8.65 15.87
C MET A 203 -5.32 8.62 16.20
N VAL A 204 -5.85 7.49 16.68
CA VAL A 204 -7.24 7.36 17.14
C VAL A 204 -7.51 8.33 18.29
N ALA A 205 -6.61 8.44 19.27
CA ALA A 205 -6.76 9.38 20.37
C ALA A 205 -6.80 10.84 19.90
N LEU A 206 -5.91 11.22 18.98
CA LEU A 206 -5.87 12.56 18.40
C LEU A 206 -7.16 12.86 17.61
N VAL A 207 -7.61 11.91 16.80
CA VAL A 207 -8.84 12.05 16.01
C VAL A 207 -10.07 12.11 16.92
N ALA A 208 -10.09 11.34 18.01
CA ALA A 208 -11.16 11.43 19.00
C ALA A 208 -11.23 12.82 19.64
N ALA A 209 -10.09 13.44 19.94
CA ALA A 209 -10.03 14.81 20.44
C ALA A 209 -10.59 15.82 19.41
N VAL A 210 -10.22 15.68 18.14
CA VAL A 210 -10.77 16.52 17.05
C VAL A 210 -12.27 16.28 16.86
N ASN A 211 -12.71 15.02 16.88
CA ASN A 211 -14.13 14.66 16.77
C ASN A 211 -14.96 15.21 17.94
N LYS A 212 -14.39 15.33 19.14
CA LYS A 212 -15.07 15.97 20.27
C LYS A 212 -15.34 17.46 19.99
N LEU A 213 -14.42 18.16 19.32
CA LEU A 213 -14.62 19.55 18.92
C LEU A 213 -15.63 19.67 17.77
N LEU A 214 -15.48 18.83 16.74
CA LEU A 214 -16.40 18.81 15.59
C LEU A 214 -17.82 18.35 15.96
N GLY A 215 -17.95 17.56 17.03
CA GLY A 215 -19.23 17.12 17.57
C GLY A 215 -20.16 18.27 17.98
N VAL A 216 -19.62 19.47 18.26
CA VAL A 216 -20.43 20.68 18.46
C VAL A 216 -21.27 21.02 17.23
N CYS A 217 -20.78 20.67 16.03
CA CYS A 217 -21.48 20.83 14.76
C CYS A 217 -22.18 19.54 14.29
N GLY A 218 -22.18 18.48 15.11
CA GLY A 218 -22.79 17.18 14.77
C GLY A 218 -22.05 16.39 13.69
N ILE A 219 -20.77 16.67 13.44
CA ILE A 219 -19.95 16.01 12.41
C ILE A 219 -18.68 15.39 12.97
N SER A 220 -18.16 14.36 12.31
CA SER A 220 -16.83 13.78 12.57
C SER A 220 -15.84 14.11 11.45
N LEU A 221 -14.56 13.99 11.74
CA LEU A 221 -13.49 14.17 10.78
C LEU A 221 -13.59 13.16 9.62
N GLN A 222 -13.99 11.93 9.91
CA GLN A 222 -14.27 10.91 8.89
C GLN A 222 -15.44 11.31 7.99
N GLN A 223 -16.49 11.93 8.53
CA GLN A 223 -17.61 12.44 7.72
C GLN A 223 -17.17 13.62 6.84
N VAL A 224 -16.33 14.53 7.35
CA VAL A 224 -15.75 15.60 6.54
C VAL A 224 -14.99 15.02 5.35
N PHE A 225 -14.10 14.05 5.59
CA PHE A 225 -13.38 13.39 4.50
C PHE A 225 -14.27 12.52 3.62
N SER A 226 -15.38 11.98 4.13
CA SER A 226 -16.37 11.28 3.31
C SER A 226 -16.93 12.18 2.22
N TYR A 227 -17.29 13.42 2.53
CA TYR A 227 -17.71 14.39 1.52
C TYR A 227 -16.59 14.79 0.55
N VAL A 228 -15.35 14.90 1.05
CA VAL A 228 -14.17 15.18 0.20
C VAL A 228 -13.90 14.03 -0.77
N PHE A 229 -14.10 12.79 -0.34
CA PHE A 229 -13.85 11.59 -1.15
C PHE A 229 -15.07 11.15 -1.99
N ALA A 230 -16.28 11.63 -1.70
CA ALA A 230 -17.50 11.29 -2.42
C ALA A 230 -17.41 11.47 -3.95
N PRO A 231 -16.81 12.55 -4.50
CA PRO A 231 -16.62 12.67 -5.95
C PRO A 231 -15.83 11.50 -6.54
N PHE A 232 -14.83 10.99 -5.80
CA PHE A 232 -14.05 9.83 -6.25
C PHE A 232 -14.89 8.56 -6.21
N GLY A 233 -15.75 8.38 -5.21
CA GLY A 233 -16.73 7.29 -5.13
C GLY A 233 -17.63 7.22 -6.37
N PHE A 234 -18.12 8.37 -6.85
CA PHE A 234 -18.87 8.43 -8.10
C PHE A 234 -18.03 7.95 -9.31
N PHE A 235 -16.79 8.43 -9.44
CA PHE A 235 -15.90 8.02 -10.54
C PHE A 235 -15.34 6.60 -10.43
N LEU A 236 -15.47 5.96 -9.26
CA LEU A 236 -15.22 4.52 -9.09
C LEU A 236 -16.36 3.67 -9.71
N GLY A 237 -17.48 4.29 -10.08
CA GLY A 237 -18.66 3.61 -10.62
C GLY A 237 -19.38 2.80 -9.54
N LEU A 238 -19.49 3.37 -8.34
CA LEU A 238 -20.24 2.82 -7.22
C LEU A 238 -21.71 3.24 -7.28
N ASP A 239 -22.58 2.45 -6.66
CA ASP A 239 -23.97 2.85 -6.48
C ASP A 239 -24.07 4.09 -5.59
N PRO A 240 -25.03 5.01 -5.82
CA PRO A 240 -25.15 6.25 -5.04
C PRO A 240 -25.22 6.04 -3.52
N SER A 241 -25.80 4.92 -3.06
CA SER A 241 -25.86 4.54 -1.65
C SER A 241 -24.50 4.18 -1.04
N GLU A 242 -23.54 3.78 -1.87
CA GLU A 242 -22.21 3.31 -1.45
C GLU A 242 -21.14 4.41 -1.50
N ILE A 243 -21.41 5.53 -2.20
CA ILE A 243 -20.45 6.62 -2.39
C ILE A 243 -19.96 7.22 -1.07
N LEU A 244 -20.88 7.52 -0.15
CA LEU A 244 -20.52 8.09 1.15
C LEU A 244 -19.84 7.07 2.07
N LEU A 245 -20.19 5.79 1.91
CA LEU A 245 -19.57 4.70 2.64
C LEU A 245 -18.09 4.55 2.23
N GLU A 246 -17.82 4.50 0.92
CA GLU A 246 -16.46 4.49 0.40
C GLU A 246 -15.68 5.74 0.82
N GLY A 247 -16.32 6.91 0.76
CA GLY A 247 -15.72 8.15 1.23
C GLY A 247 -15.35 8.08 2.72
N ASN A 248 -16.18 7.45 3.54
CA ASN A 248 -15.91 7.26 4.96
C ASN A 248 -14.72 6.31 5.18
N LEU A 249 -14.64 5.20 4.44
CA LEU A 249 -13.51 4.27 4.50
C LEU A 249 -12.19 4.93 4.08
N LEU A 250 -12.18 5.68 2.98
CA LEU A 250 -11.02 6.45 2.52
C LEU A 250 -10.63 7.55 3.53
N GLY A 251 -11.62 8.19 4.15
CA GLY A 251 -11.41 9.14 5.25
C GLY A 251 -10.79 8.47 6.47
N SER A 252 -11.34 7.34 6.91
CA SER A 252 -10.79 6.52 7.99
C SER A 252 -9.35 6.11 7.67
N LYS A 253 -9.07 5.69 6.44
CA LYS A 253 -7.72 5.35 5.97
C LYS A 253 -6.77 6.52 6.07
N LEU A 254 -7.14 7.67 5.50
CA LEU A 254 -6.27 8.85 5.44
C LEU A 254 -5.94 9.38 6.85
N VAL A 255 -6.96 9.44 7.71
CA VAL A 255 -6.87 10.08 9.01
C VAL A 255 -6.32 9.14 10.07
N LEU A 256 -6.81 7.90 10.13
CA LEU A 256 -6.40 6.90 11.12
C LEU A 256 -5.28 6.02 10.57
N ASN A 257 -5.62 5.11 9.65
CA ASN A 257 -4.74 4.25 8.87
C ASN A 257 -5.58 3.20 8.12
N GLU A 258 -4.92 2.47 7.22
CA GLU A 258 -5.49 1.38 6.44
C GLU A 258 -5.98 0.20 7.29
N PHE A 259 -5.35 -0.12 8.43
CA PHE A 259 -5.80 -1.23 9.28
C PHE A 259 -7.19 -0.98 9.86
N VAL A 260 -7.45 0.24 10.36
CA VAL A 260 -8.78 0.62 10.86
C VAL A 260 -9.81 0.60 9.74
N ALA A 261 -9.45 1.11 8.55
CA ALA A 261 -10.34 1.09 7.39
C ALA A 261 -10.65 -0.33 6.90
N PHE A 262 -9.65 -1.22 6.84
CA PHE A 262 -9.83 -2.63 6.47
C PHE A 262 -10.61 -3.40 7.51
N GLN A 263 -10.48 -3.08 8.80
CA GLN A 263 -11.31 -3.68 9.85
C GLN A 263 -12.79 -3.31 9.67
N GLN A 264 -13.08 -2.04 9.35
CA GLN A 264 -14.44 -1.59 9.03
C GLN A 264 -14.99 -2.31 7.78
N LEU A 265 -14.18 -2.39 6.71
CA LEU A 265 -14.54 -3.11 5.49
C LEU A 265 -14.79 -4.60 5.78
N GLY A 266 -13.90 -5.27 6.51
CA GLY A 266 -14.00 -6.69 6.84
C GLY A 266 -15.29 -7.06 7.59
N GLY A 267 -15.84 -6.14 8.38
CA GLY A 267 -17.12 -6.34 9.08
C GLY A 267 -18.36 -6.34 8.18
N MET A 268 -18.25 -5.81 6.95
CA MET A 268 -19.39 -5.67 6.02
C MET A 268 -19.16 -6.30 4.64
N ILE A 269 -17.92 -6.62 4.27
CA ILE A 269 -17.53 -7.09 2.93
C ILE A 269 -18.31 -8.34 2.50
N SER A 270 -18.64 -9.23 3.43
CA SER A 270 -19.40 -10.46 3.14
C SER A 270 -20.85 -10.20 2.73
N SER A 271 -21.39 -9.02 3.02
CA SER A 271 -22.75 -8.61 2.65
C SER A 271 -22.82 -7.73 1.40
N MET A 272 -21.66 -7.35 0.86
CA MET A 272 -21.54 -6.50 -0.32
C MET A 272 -21.51 -7.34 -1.59
N ASP A 273 -21.90 -6.72 -2.72
CA ASP A 273 -21.61 -7.31 -4.01
C ASP A 273 -20.09 -7.45 -4.21
N TYR A 274 -19.69 -8.52 -4.91
CA TYR A 274 -18.29 -8.85 -5.17
C TYR A 274 -17.53 -7.70 -5.82
N ARG A 275 -18.16 -6.95 -6.74
CA ARG A 275 -17.54 -5.82 -7.43
C ARG A 275 -17.28 -4.67 -6.46
N THR A 276 -18.25 -4.29 -5.64
CA THR A 276 -18.07 -3.22 -4.65
C THR A 276 -16.99 -3.58 -3.64
N GLY A 277 -17.05 -4.79 -3.07
CA GLY A 277 -16.05 -5.26 -2.11
C GLY A 277 -14.63 -5.23 -2.68
N MET A 278 -14.46 -5.62 -3.94
CA MET A 278 -13.19 -5.54 -4.65
C MET A 278 -12.72 -4.09 -4.87
N ILE A 279 -13.61 -3.18 -5.27
CA ILE A 279 -13.26 -1.75 -5.45
C ILE A 279 -12.79 -1.14 -4.13
N PHE A 280 -13.53 -1.38 -3.04
CA PHE A 280 -13.21 -0.89 -1.70
C PHE A 280 -11.88 -1.47 -1.21
N ALA A 281 -11.65 -2.77 -1.40
CA ALA A 281 -10.39 -3.40 -1.00
C ALA A 281 -9.18 -2.79 -1.76
N ILE A 282 -9.33 -2.53 -3.06
CA ILE A 282 -8.25 -1.97 -3.89
C ILE A 282 -7.99 -0.49 -3.55
N SER A 283 -9.04 0.31 -3.29
CA SER A 283 -8.90 1.72 -2.93
C SER A 283 -8.23 1.90 -1.55
N LEU A 284 -8.51 0.97 -0.63
CA LEU A 284 -7.89 0.91 0.69
C LEU A 284 -6.49 0.31 0.67
N CYS A 285 -6.10 -0.44 -0.38
CA CYS A 285 -4.78 -1.03 -0.49
C CYS A 285 -3.69 0.03 -0.66
N GLY A 286 -3.07 0.41 0.46
CA GLY A 286 -1.83 1.17 0.51
C GLY A 286 -1.69 2.07 1.73
N PHE A 287 -0.46 2.46 2.06
CA PHE A 287 -0.10 3.09 3.33
C PHE A 287 -0.21 4.62 3.35
N ALA A 288 -0.97 5.21 2.41
CA ALA A 288 -1.06 6.66 2.28
C ALA A 288 -2.00 7.27 3.34
N ASN A 289 -1.44 7.65 4.49
CA ASN A 289 -2.13 8.25 5.63
C ASN A 289 -1.20 9.20 6.41
N PHE A 290 -1.75 9.96 7.37
CA PHE A 290 -0.95 10.93 8.14
C PHE A 290 0.14 10.30 9.02
N SER A 291 -0.08 9.11 9.59
CA SER A 291 0.93 8.42 10.40
C SER A 291 2.13 7.96 9.57
N SER A 292 1.89 7.46 8.35
CA SER A 292 2.93 6.96 7.46
C SER A 292 3.87 8.07 6.98
N LEU A 293 3.40 9.33 6.88
CA LEU A 293 4.25 10.48 6.56
C LEU A 293 5.48 10.55 7.47
N GLY A 294 5.27 10.41 8.78
CA GLY A 294 6.33 10.46 9.77
C GLY A 294 7.31 9.30 9.60
N ILE A 295 6.78 8.09 9.47
CA ILE A 295 7.56 6.84 9.31
C ILE A 295 8.44 6.90 8.06
N CYS A 296 7.90 7.35 6.92
CA CYS A 296 8.63 7.45 5.66
C CYS A 296 9.79 8.44 5.75
N VAL A 297 9.54 9.63 6.32
CA VAL A 297 10.58 10.65 6.45
C VAL A 297 11.66 10.18 7.41
N SER A 298 11.30 9.57 8.54
CA SER A 298 12.29 9.04 9.48
C SER A 298 13.09 7.88 8.88
N GLY A 299 12.43 6.93 8.21
CA GLY A 299 13.06 5.74 7.66
C GLY A 299 14.07 6.09 6.57
N ILE A 300 13.68 6.90 5.58
CA ILE A 300 14.59 7.30 4.50
C ILE A 300 15.69 8.24 5.03
N ALA A 301 15.41 9.08 6.03
CA ALA A 301 16.42 9.95 6.63
C ALA A 301 17.51 9.18 7.41
N VAL A 302 17.27 7.95 7.85
CA VAL A 302 18.33 7.09 8.41
C VAL A 302 19.34 6.68 7.33
N LEU A 303 18.85 6.41 6.12
CA LEU A 303 19.68 6.01 4.98
C LEU A 303 20.43 7.20 4.35
N CYS A 304 19.82 8.39 4.38
CA CYS A 304 20.33 9.58 3.72
C CYS A 304 20.01 10.84 4.54
N PRO A 305 20.72 11.06 5.67
CA PRO A 305 20.42 12.12 6.63
C PRO A 305 20.43 13.53 6.03
N GLU A 306 21.30 13.78 5.06
CA GLU A 306 21.44 15.05 4.35
C GLU A 306 20.21 15.39 3.48
N LYS A 307 19.37 14.41 3.14
CA LYS A 307 18.13 14.62 2.38
C LYS A 307 16.88 14.77 3.25
N LYS A 308 17.00 14.69 4.58
CA LYS A 308 15.86 14.82 5.52
C LYS A 308 14.96 16.02 5.24
N SER A 309 15.54 17.21 5.00
CA SER A 309 14.79 18.43 4.68
C SER A 309 14.04 18.34 3.34
N THR A 310 14.65 17.67 2.36
CA THR A 310 14.01 17.43 1.05
C THR A 310 12.81 16.50 1.21
N LEU A 311 12.98 15.40 1.95
CA LEU A 311 11.91 14.44 2.22
C LEU A 311 10.73 15.10 2.94
N ALA A 312 11.01 15.89 3.98
CA ALA A 312 9.98 16.60 4.73
C ALA A 312 9.16 17.57 3.85
N ARG A 313 9.79 18.22 2.85
CA ARG A 313 9.08 19.09 1.89
C ARG A 313 8.20 18.33 0.90
N LEU A 314 8.59 17.10 0.55
CA LEU A 314 7.87 16.29 -0.44
C LEU A 314 6.74 15.47 0.17
N VAL A 315 6.84 15.14 1.46
CA VAL A 315 6.05 14.07 2.09
C VAL A 315 4.54 14.25 1.96
N PHE A 316 4.02 15.46 2.14
CA PHE A 316 2.57 15.71 2.06
C PHE A 316 2.03 15.45 0.65
N LYS A 317 2.71 15.94 -0.39
CA LYS A 317 2.33 15.67 -1.78
C LYS A 317 2.56 14.20 -2.15
N ALA A 318 3.58 13.56 -1.59
CA ALA A 318 3.81 12.13 -1.78
C ALA A 318 2.65 11.28 -1.22
N MET A 319 2.12 11.62 -0.04
CA MET A 319 0.91 10.96 0.50
C MET A 319 -0.30 11.16 -0.38
N LEU A 320 -0.56 12.39 -0.85
CA LEU A 320 -1.64 12.62 -1.82
C LEU A 320 -1.43 11.80 -3.11
N GLY A 321 -0.17 11.63 -3.52
CA GLY A 321 0.20 10.74 -4.62
C GLY A 321 -0.10 9.26 -4.34
N GLY A 322 0.16 8.78 -3.12
CA GLY A 322 -0.17 7.42 -2.72
C GLY A 322 -1.69 7.16 -2.68
N VAL A 323 -2.47 8.12 -2.17
CA VAL A 323 -3.95 8.07 -2.23
C VAL A 323 -4.40 8.04 -3.69
N ALA A 324 -3.85 8.91 -4.53
CA ALA A 324 -4.17 8.94 -5.96
C ALA A 324 -3.82 7.63 -6.68
N ALA A 325 -2.67 7.01 -6.38
CA ALA A 325 -2.27 5.74 -6.99
C ALA A 325 -3.25 4.60 -6.65
N SER A 326 -3.70 4.54 -5.39
CA SER A 326 -4.70 3.56 -4.93
C SER A 326 -6.05 3.81 -5.62
N LEU A 327 -6.50 5.07 -5.69
CA LEU A 327 -7.74 5.46 -6.36
C LEU A 327 -7.72 5.19 -7.86
N ILE A 328 -6.62 5.47 -8.55
CA ILE A 328 -6.50 5.18 -9.99
C ILE A 328 -6.56 3.66 -10.22
N SER A 329 -5.94 2.87 -9.35
CA SER A 329 -6.01 1.40 -9.41
C SER A 329 -7.44 0.90 -9.23
N ALA A 330 -8.15 1.40 -8.22
CA ALA A 330 -9.54 1.08 -7.97
C ALA A 330 -10.46 1.55 -9.11
N MET A 331 -10.25 2.74 -9.67
CA MET A 331 -11.01 3.23 -10.84
C MET A 331 -10.77 2.38 -12.08
N THR A 332 -9.53 1.92 -12.29
CA THR A 332 -9.20 1.06 -13.42
C THR A 332 -9.91 -0.29 -13.31
N VAL A 333 -9.86 -0.92 -12.13
CA VAL A 333 -10.55 -2.20 -11.90
C VAL A 333 -12.08 -2.02 -11.91
N GLY A 334 -12.58 -0.94 -11.32
CA GLY A 334 -14.00 -0.57 -11.37
C GLY A 334 -14.52 -0.39 -12.79
N LEU A 335 -13.72 0.19 -13.70
CA LEU A 335 -14.03 0.28 -15.12
C LEU A 335 -14.00 -1.08 -15.82
N VAL A 336 -12.94 -1.86 -15.60
CA VAL A 336 -12.77 -3.19 -16.22
C VAL A 336 -13.87 -4.18 -15.83
N THR A 337 -14.43 -4.03 -14.63
CA THR A 337 -15.52 -4.86 -14.12
C THR A 337 -16.91 -4.42 -14.58
N LEU A 338 -17.06 -3.20 -15.10
CA LEU A 338 -18.32 -2.74 -15.72
C LEU A 338 -18.46 -3.22 -17.16
N CYS A 339 -17.35 -3.35 -17.88
CA CYS A 339 -17.30 -3.79 -19.28
C CYS A 339 -17.29 -5.31 -19.38
#